data_AF-A0A4V1J3S3-F1
#
_entry.id   AF-A0A4V1J3S3-F1
#
_cell.length_a   1.000
_cell.length_b   1.000
_cell.length_c   1.000
_cell.angle_alpha   90.00
_cell.angle_beta   90.00
_cell.angle_gamma   90.00
#
_symmetry.space_group_name_H-M   'P 1'
#
loop_
_entity.id
_entity.type
_entity.pdbx_description
1 polymer ?
#
loop_
_entity_poly.entity_id
_entity_poly.type
_entity_poly.pdbx_seq_one_letter_code
_entity_poly.pdbx_strand_id
1 'polypeptide(L)'
;MNEAVDKLQADVQGRGPEPLTKSLAESRFEAVPESKAPADSVSAADSVSPLPTPNPDQPESKSKQRKGQSEAEFLEQIAQYASRGPRINTENWLFDQNLIDSLDKTQKLDRVHMLHVCEKAYFDRDYEKCLLYVQQAERLFGVDADADDEEIKQNFSSAGRKTKKSSKVERHVVELIHIKEACLKKLGRGQLDE
;
A
#
# COMPACT_ATOMS: atom_id res chain seq x y z
N MET A 1 -2.52 27.87 -59.41
CA MET A 1 -2.64 29.24 -58.85
C MET A 1 -3.38 29.08 -57.53
N ASN A 2 -2.76 28.52 -56.49
CA ASN A 2 -1.63 29.03 -55.69
C ASN A 2 -1.95 30.36 -54.99
N GLU A 3 -3.04 30.43 -54.23
CA GLU A 3 -3.30 31.61 -53.39
C GLU A 3 -4.27 31.36 -52.20
N ALA A 4 -4.23 30.16 -51.60
CA ALA A 4 -5.14 29.85 -50.47
C ALA A 4 -4.51 29.04 -49.32
N VAL A 5 -3.18 28.95 -49.24
CA VAL A 5 -2.48 28.17 -48.19
C VAL A 5 -1.51 29.03 -47.34
N ASP A 6 -1.44 30.35 -47.57
CA ASP A 6 -0.39 31.21 -46.99
C ASP A 6 -0.93 32.29 -46.02
N LYS A 7 -1.99 31.98 -45.25
CA LYS A 7 -2.61 32.97 -44.33
C LYS A 7 -3.10 32.43 -42.99
N LEU A 8 -2.52 31.34 -42.49
CA LEU A 8 -2.83 30.79 -41.15
C LEU A 8 -1.58 30.46 -40.33
N GLN A 9 -0.45 31.14 -40.61
CA GLN A 9 0.83 30.87 -39.96
C GLN A 9 1.52 32.14 -39.43
N ALA A 10 0.74 33.04 -38.82
CA ALA A 10 1.28 34.23 -38.17
C ALA A 10 0.38 34.69 -37.00
N ASP A 11 0.25 33.90 -35.93
CA ASP A 11 -0.19 34.44 -34.61
C ASP A 11 0.07 33.50 -33.40
N VAL A 12 1.21 32.80 -33.39
CA VAL A 12 1.68 32.05 -32.21
C VAL A 12 3.15 32.37 -31.95
N GLN A 13 3.45 33.65 -31.75
CA GLN A 13 4.70 34.09 -31.13
C GLN A 13 4.35 35.19 -30.13
N GLY A 14 4.43 34.87 -28.83
CA GLY A 14 4.40 35.90 -27.79
C GLY A 14 3.67 35.54 -26.50
N ARG A 15 4.03 34.44 -25.83
CA ARG A 15 3.92 34.34 -24.37
C ARG A 15 5.12 33.56 -23.83
N GLY A 16 6.18 34.28 -23.49
CA GLY A 16 7.25 33.73 -22.66
C GLY A 16 6.73 33.40 -21.26
N PRO A 17 7.39 32.49 -20.52
CA PRO A 17 7.03 32.21 -19.14
C PRO A 17 7.47 33.39 -18.25
N GLU A 18 6.51 34.07 -17.64
CA GLU A 18 6.82 35.00 -16.55
C GLU A 18 7.30 34.22 -15.31
N PRO A 19 8.37 34.68 -14.64
CA PRO A 19 8.82 34.09 -13.39
C PRO A 19 7.91 34.53 -12.24
N LEU A 20 7.12 33.60 -11.70
CA LEU A 20 6.38 33.76 -10.45
C LEU A 20 7.37 33.84 -9.29
N THR A 21 7.82 35.06 -9.00
CA THR A 21 8.56 35.38 -7.78
C THR A 21 7.61 36.03 -6.77
N LYS A 22 7.66 35.51 -5.54
CA LYS A 22 7.29 36.16 -4.28
C LYS A 22 5.80 36.50 -4.06
N SER A 23 5.08 35.56 -3.45
CA SER A 23 4.09 35.90 -2.42
C SER A 23 3.90 34.70 -1.48
N LEU A 24 4.90 34.50 -0.61
CA LEU A 24 4.80 33.64 0.57
C LEU A 24 5.26 34.47 1.76
N ALA A 25 4.37 35.29 2.30
CA ALA A 25 4.48 35.84 3.63
C ALA A 25 3.09 36.27 4.09
N GLU A 26 2.78 35.98 5.35
CA GLU A 26 1.57 36.39 6.08
C GLU A 26 0.32 35.51 5.91
N SER A 27 0.43 34.25 6.33
CA SER A 27 -0.63 33.63 7.12
C SER A 27 -0.07 33.29 8.50
N ARG A 28 -0.16 34.28 9.38
CA ARG A 28 0.21 34.23 10.81
C ARG A 28 -0.77 33.30 11.53
N PHE A 29 -0.30 32.10 11.89
CA PHE A 29 -1.01 31.25 12.85
C PHE A 29 -1.03 31.96 14.20
N GLU A 30 -2.21 32.43 14.62
CA GLU A 30 -2.41 32.95 15.97
C GLU A 30 -2.29 31.81 16.98
N ALA A 31 -1.38 31.98 17.93
CA ALA A 31 -1.20 31.11 19.07
C ALA A 31 -2.39 31.26 20.03
N VAL A 32 -3.07 30.16 20.33
CA VAL A 32 -4.10 30.11 21.37
C VAL A 32 -3.42 30.02 22.74
N PRO A 33 -3.76 30.90 23.71
CA PRO A 33 -3.12 30.93 25.02
C PRO A 33 -3.59 29.82 25.96
N GLU A 34 -2.64 29.36 26.77
CA GLU A 34 -2.75 28.37 27.83
C GLU A 34 -3.62 28.89 28.99
N SER A 35 -4.78 28.27 29.21
CA SER A 35 -5.65 28.57 30.35
C SER A 35 -5.39 27.59 31.51
N LYS A 36 -4.74 28.10 32.55
CA LYS A 36 -4.65 27.53 33.90
C LYS A 36 -6.03 27.57 34.57
N ALA A 37 -6.46 26.46 35.16
CA ALA A 37 -7.59 26.42 36.10
C ALA A 37 -7.35 25.35 37.19
N PRO A 38 -7.99 25.47 38.36
CA PRO A 38 -7.34 25.28 39.65
C PRO A 38 -7.52 23.88 40.26
N ALA A 39 -6.66 23.61 41.24
CA ALA A 39 -6.75 22.50 42.16
C ALA A 39 -8.02 22.57 43.02
N ASP A 40 -8.72 21.46 43.15
CA ASP A 40 -9.55 21.21 44.32
C ASP A 40 -9.49 19.74 44.73
N SER A 41 -9.40 19.54 46.04
CA SER A 41 -9.15 18.27 46.71
C SER A 41 -10.46 17.51 46.95
N VAL A 42 -10.43 16.18 46.81
CA VAL A 42 -11.15 15.26 47.70
C VAL A 42 -10.45 13.90 47.74
N SER A 43 -10.32 13.42 48.97
CA SER A 43 -9.70 12.18 49.42
C SER A 43 -10.71 11.03 49.41
N ALA A 44 -10.31 9.80 49.06
CA ALA A 44 -10.70 8.54 49.71
C ALA A 44 -10.23 7.27 48.96
N ALA A 45 -9.51 6.40 49.71
CA ALA A 45 -9.31 4.94 49.55
C ALA A 45 -8.78 4.42 48.20
N ASP A 46 -7.48 4.19 48.01
CA ASP A 46 -6.61 3.17 48.63
C ASP A 46 -7.09 1.71 48.47
N SER A 47 -6.76 1.16 47.29
CA SER A 47 -6.47 -0.25 47.08
C SER A 47 -5.45 -0.34 45.96
N VAL A 48 -4.22 0.08 46.27
CA VAL A 48 -3.06 -0.09 45.39
C VAL A 48 -2.62 -1.54 45.49
N SER A 49 -2.90 -2.31 44.44
CA SER A 49 -2.20 -3.57 44.20
C SER A 49 -0.69 -3.31 44.11
N PRO A 50 0.17 -4.17 44.68
CA PRO A 50 1.59 -3.92 44.73
C PRO A 50 2.17 -3.79 43.31
N LEU A 51 2.85 -2.67 43.09
CA LEU A 51 3.63 -2.37 41.89
C LEU A 51 4.67 -3.49 41.69
N PRO A 52 4.77 -4.13 40.50
CA PRO A 52 5.83 -5.07 40.24
C PRO A 52 7.17 -4.35 40.34
N THR A 53 8.03 -4.80 41.25
CA THR A 53 9.40 -4.33 41.38
C THR A 53 10.13 -4.52 40.05
N PRO A 54 10.80 -3.49 39.50
CA PRO A 54 11.60 -3.67 38.30
C PRO A 54 12.76 -4.61 38.64
N ASN A 55 12.81 -5.74 37.94
CA ASN A 55 13.92 -6.68 38.01
C ASN A 55 15.19 -5.94 37.54
N PRO A 56 16.27 -5.89 38.34
CA PRO A 56 17.47 -5.12 38.02
C PRO A 56 18.27 -5.64 36.81
N ASP A 57 17.86 -6.77 36.20
CA ASP A 57 18.51 -7.41 35.07
C ASP A 57 17.81 -7.20 33.71
N GLN A 58 16.86 -6.27 33.58
CA GLN A 58 16.30 -5.94 32.27
C GLN A 58 17.16 -4.88 31.56
N PRO A 59 17.80 -5.17 30.42
CA PRO A 59 18.50 -4.16 29.65
C PRO A 59 17.48 -3.10 29.19
N GLU A 60 17.76 -1.83 29.51
CA GLU A 60 16.96 -0.70 29.05
C GLU A 60 16.73 -0.80 27.55
N SER A 61 15.48 -1.08 27.16
CA SER A 61 15.14 -1.20 25.75
C SER A 61 15.31 0.17 25.11
N LYS A 62 16.34 0.34 24.27
CA LYS A 62 16.51 1.54 23.45
C LYS A 62 15.17 1.88 22.79
N SER A 63 14.64 3.06 23.09
CA SER A 63 13.38 3.50 22.50
C SER A 63 13.50 3.43 20.98
N LYS A 64 12.49 2.87 20.31
CA LYS A 64 12.49 2.76 18.85
C LYS A 64 12.44 4.17 18.26
N GLN A 65 13.61 4.74 17.98
CA GLN A 65 13.70 5.99 17.24
C GLN A 65 13.21 5.74 15.82
N ARG A 66 12.14 6.42 15.43
CA ARG A 66 11.63 6.37 14.06
C ARG A 66 12.61 7.13 13.17
N LYS A 67 12.94 6.55 12.01
CA LYS A 67 13.72 7.25 11.00
C LYS A 67 12.89 8.44 10.49
N GLY A 68 13.45 9.64 10.55
CA GLY A 68 12.83 10.82 9.95
C GLY A 68 12.79 10.70 8.43
N GLN A 69 11.85 11.41 7.81
CA GLN A 69 11.80 11.58 6.37
C GLN A 69 12.74 12.71 5.96
N SER A 70 13.45 12.56 4.85
CA SER A 70 14.23 13.66 4.26
C SER A 70 13.33 14.68 3.57
N GLU A 71 13.78 15.93 3.45
CA GLU A 71 13.04 16.98 2.75
C GLU A 71 12.77 16.62 1.28
N ALA A 72 13.72 15.97 0.61
CA ALA A 72 13.56 15.50 -0.76
C ALA A 72 12.43 14.46 -0.89
N GLU A 73 12.36 13.47 0.00
CA GLU A 73 11.28 12.46 0.01
C GLU A 73 9.91 13.10 0.28
N PHE A 74 9.87 14.13 1.13
CA PHE A 74 8.63 14.85 1.41
C PHE A 74 8.14 15.64 0.19
N LEU A 75 9.03 16.38 -0.48
CA LEU A 75 8.70 17.11 -1.70
C LEU A 75 8.26 16.17 -2.82
N GLU A 76 8.89 15.00 -2.95
CA GLU A 76 8.49 13.99 -3.91
C GLU A 76 7.07 13.48 -3.62
N GLN A 77 6.73 13.22 -2.35
CA GLN A 77 5.38 12.80 -1.98
C GLN A 77 4.32 13.88 -2.25
N ILE A 78 4.64 15.16 -2.01
CA ILE A 78 3.74 16.26 -2.38
C ILE A 78 3.53 16.29 -3.89
N ALA A 79 4.58 16.15 -4.69
CA ALA A 79 4.47 16.12 -6.15
C ALA A 79 3.64 14.94 -6.65
N GLN A 80 3.82 13.75 -6.05
CA GLN A 80 3.00 12.57 -6.34
C GLN A 80 1.54 12.79 -5.97
N TYR A 81 1.27 13.39 -4.81
CA TYR A 81 -0.10 13.69 -4.38
C TYR A 81 -0.77 14.75 -5.26
N ALA A 82 -0.07 15.82 -5.62
CA ALA A 82 -0.60 16.88 -6.47
C ALA A 82 -0.89 16.40 -7.90
N SER A 83 -0.07 15.47 -8.42
CA SER A 83 -0.24 14.92 -9.78
C SER A 83 -1.34 13.86 -9.87
N ARG A 84 -1.43 12.94 -8.90
CA ARG A 84 -2.38 11.81 -8.93
C ARG A 84 -3.68 12.09 -8.19
N GLY A 85 -3.64 12.98 -7.20
CA GLY A 85 -4.76 13.28 -6.33
C GLY A 85 -5.11 12.14 -5.35
N PRO A 86 -6.13 12.34 -4.52
CA PRO A 86 -6.67 11.28 -3.68
C PRO A 86 -7.35 10.22 -4.56
N ARG A 87 -7.18 8.95 -4.18
CA ARG A 87 -7.86 7.83 -4.84
C ARG A 87 -9.31 7.76 -4.38
N ILE A 88 -10.25 7.78 -5.32
CA ILE A 88 -11.68 7.59 -5.05
C ILE A 88 -12.00 6.09 -5.14
N ASN A 89 -12.38 5.49 -4.01
CA ASN A 89 -12.77 4.08 -3.96
C ASN A 89 -14.26 3.95 -4.28
N THR A 90 -14.57 3.58 -5.52
CA THR A 90 -15.92 3.15 -5.94
C THR A 90 -16.24 1.74 -5.45
N GLU A 91 -17.46 1.23 -5.59
CA GLU A 91 -17.81 -0.13 -5.13
C GLU A 91 -16.95 -1.23 -5.77
N ASN A 92 -16.67 -1.09 -7.07
CA ASN A 92 -15.91 -2.06 -7.87
C ASN A 92 -14.44 -1.67 -8.09
N TRP A 93 -13.93 -0.70 -7.33
CA TRP A 93 -12.57 -0.14 -7.50
C TRP A 93 -11.45 -1.19 -7.44
N LEU A 94 -11.69 -2.29 -6.73
CA LEU A 94 -10.74 -3.38 -6.56
C LEU A 94 -10.62 -4.22 -7.84
N PHE A 95 -11.72 -4.36 -8.60
CA PHE A 95 -11.82 -5.13 -9.84
C PHE A 95 -11.70 -4.25 -11.10
N ASP A 96 -11.21 -3.01 -10.98
CA ASP A 96 -10.99 -2.15 -12.14
C ASP A 96 -9.87 -2.72 -13.02
N GLN A 97 -10.23 -3.21 -14.21
CA GLN A 97 -9.30 -3.89 -15.10
C GLN A 97 -8.18 -2.98 -15.58
N ASN A 98 -8.46 -1.69 -15.82
CA ASN A 98 -7.43 -0.73 -16.25
C ASN A 98 -6.35 -0.58 -15.21
N LEU A 99 -6.75 -0.57 -13.93
CA LEU A 99 -5.82 -0.52 -12.83
C LEU A 99 -5.04 -1.83 -12.73
N ILE A 100 -5.73 -2.97 -12.71
CA ILE A 100 -5.11 -4.30 -12.54
C ILE A 100 -4.04 -4.54 -13.60
N ASP A 101 -4.29 -4.13 -14.85
CA ASP A 101 -3.36 -4.28 -15.96
C ASP A 101 -2.17 -3.31 -15.87
N SER A 102 -2.31 -2.21 -15.14
CA SER A 102 -1.26 -1.20 -14.92
C SER A 102 -0.38 -1.45 -13.69
N LEU A 103 -0.66 -2.50 -12.91
CA LEU A 103 0.04 -2.79 -11.66
C LEU A 103 1.51 -3.14 -11.89
N ASP A 104 2.37 -2.62 -11.02
CA ASP A 104 3.80 -2.87 -11.04
C ASP A 104 4.27 -3.70 -9.83
N LYS A 105 4.93 -4.84 -10.11
CA LYS A 105 5.47 -5.73 -9.08
C LYS A 105 6.51 -5.07 -8.17
N THR A 106 7.17 -4.00 -8.58
CA THR A 106 8.14 -3.30 -7.72
C THR A 106 7.45 -2.52 -6.60
N GLN A 107 6.24 -2.02 -6.85
CA GLN A 107 5.47 -1.22 -5.91
C GLN A 107 4.77 -2.10 -4.88
N LYS A 108 4.92 -1.76 -3.59
CA LYS A 108 4.29 -2.54 -2.51
C LYS A 108 2.77 -2.49 -2.59
N LEU A 109 2.20 -1.31 -2.85
CA LEU A 109 0.76 -1.12 -2.88
C LEU A 109 0.13 -1.97 -3.99
N ASP A 110 0.79 -2.06 -5.13
CA ASP A 110 0.31 -2.82 -6.29
C ASP A 110 0.31 -4.33 -6.04
N ARG A 111 1.38 -4.86 -5.43
CA ARG A 111 1.42 -6.28 -5.02
C ARG A 111 0.30 -6.62 -4.04
N VAL A 112 0.06 -5.74 -3.07
CA VAL A 112 -1.00 -5.91 -2.08
C VAL A 112 -2.38 -5.75 -2.73
N HIS A 113 -2.55 -4.82 -3.66
CA HIS A 113 -3.79 -4.63 -4.43
C HIS A 113 -4.15 -5.92 -5.15
N MET A 114 -3.22 -6.50 -5.91
CA MET A 114 -3.44 -7.76 -6.63
C MET A 114 -3.85 -8.91 -5.70
N LEU A 115 -3.19 -9.03 -4.54
CA LEU A 115 -3.55 -10.05 -3.55
C LEU A 115 -4.99 -9.85 -3.04
N HIS A 116 -5.37 -8.61 -2.71
CA HIS A 116 -6.73 -8.29 -2.28
C HIS A 116 -7.77 -8.57 -3.37
N VAL A 117 -7.44 -8.39 -4.66
CA VAL A 117 -8.33 -8.77 -5.78
C VAL A 117 -8.66 -10.27 -5.71
N CYS A 118 -7.63 -11.10 -5.52
CA CYS A 118 -7.78 -12.56 -5.42
C CYS A 118 -8.59 -12.95 -4.18
N GLU A 119 -8.27 -12.37 -3.03
CA GLU A 119 -8.98 -12.61 -1.77
C GLU A 119 -10.45 -12.22 -1.87
N LYS A 120 -10.75 -11.06 -2.45
CA LYS A 120 -12.14 -10.60 -2.60
C LYS A 120 -12.95 -11.55 -3.48
N ALA A 121 -12.40 -11.97 -4.62
CA ALA A 121 -13.06 -12.95 -5.49
C ALA A 121 -13.31 -14.28 -4.76
N TYR A 122 -12.37 -14.75 -3.96
CA TYR A 122 -12.56 -15.95 -3.12
C TYR A 122 -13.69 -15.77 -2.09
N PHE A 123 -13.76 -14.63 -1.40
CA PHE A 123 -14.81 -14.36 -0.42
C PHE A 123 -16.18 -14.16 -1.05
N ASP A 124 -16.24 -13.60 -2.26
CA ASP A 124 -17.45 -13.50 -3.08
C ASP A 124 -17.90 -14.87 -3.63
N ARG A 125 -17.13 -15.94 -3.37
CA ARG A 125 -17.34 -17.32 -3.83
C ARG A 125 -17.29 -17.50 -5.35
N ASP A 126 -16.78 -16.50 -6.06
CA ASP A 126 -16.50 -16.59 -7.48
C ASP A 126 -15.11 -17.22 -7.67
N TYR A 127 -15.07 -18.54 -7.54
CA TYR A 127 -13.82 -19.31 -7.57
C TYR A 127 -13.18 -19.33 -8.95
N GLU A 128 -13.95 -19.22 -10.03
CA GLU A 128 -13.44 -19.12 -11.39
C GLU A 128 -12.71 -17.78 -11.59
N LYS A 129 -13.34 -16.68 -11.16
CA LYS A 129 -12.73 -15.36 -11.19
C LYS A 129 -11.52 -15.26 -10.26
N CYS A 130 -11.58 -15.89 -9.08
CA CYS A 130 -10.41 -16.05 -8.20
C CYS A 130 -9.22 -16.63 -8.96
N LEU A 131 -9.41 -17.77 -9.63
CA LEU A 131 -8.34 -18.45 -10.36
C LEU A 131 -7.81 -17.64 -11.53
N LEU A 132 -8.67 -16.90 -12.23
CA LEU A 132 -8.25 -15.98 -13.29
C LEU A 132 -7.31 -14.90 -12.77
N TYR A 133 -7.64 -14.27 -11.63
CA TYR A 133 -6.78 -13.26 -11.04
C TYR A 133 -5.52 -13.84 -10.40
N VAL A 134 -5.57 -15.06 -9.86
CA VAL A 134 -4.37 -15.78 -9.40
C VAL A 134 -3.38 -15.93 -10.57
N GLN A 135 -3.84 -16.36 -11.75
CA GLN A 135 -2.97 -16.47 -12.93
C GLN A 135 -2.41 -15.12 -13.38
N GLN A 136 -3.18 -14.04 -13.23
CA GLN A 136 -2.69 -12.69 -13.51
C GLN A 136 -1.64 -12.24 -12.49
N ALA A 137 -1.83 -12.60 -11.21
CA ALA A 137 -0.91 -12.30 -10.13
C ALA A 137 0.40 -13.10 -10.24
N GLU A 138 0.34 -14.39 -10.62
CA GLU A 138 1.50 -15.23 -10.93
C GLU A 138 2.35 -14.59 -12.03
N ARG A 139 1.72 -14.13 -13.13
CA ARG A 139 2.40 -13.39 -14.21
C ARG A 139 3.01 -12.08 -13.73
N LEU A 140 2.29 -11.31 -12.91
CA LEU A 140 2.80 -10.06 -12.34
C LEU A 140 4.03 -10.30 -11.46
N PHE A 141 4.02 -11.35 -10.64
CA PHE A 141 5.13 -11.67 -9.74
C PHE A 141 6.28 -12.41 -10.45
N GLY A 142 6.06 -12.89 -11.67
CA GLY A 142 7.05 -13.64 -12.45
C GLY A 142 7.23 -15.06 -11.94
N VAL A 143 6.14 -15.70 -11.53
CA VAL A 143 6.09 -17.12 -11.21
C VAL A 143 5.97 -17.90 -12.51
N ASP A 144 6.85 -18.89 -12.71
CA ASP A 144 6.81 -19.74 -13.90
C ASP A 144 5.57 -20.66 -13.84
N ALA A 145 4.90 -20.84 -14.98
CA ALA A 145 3.67 -21.65 -15.06
C ALA A 145 3.91 -23.14 -14.74
N ASP A 146 5.15 -23.60 -14.90
CA ASP A 146 5.58 -24.98 -14.64
C ASP A 146 6.23 -25.15 -13.25
N ALA A 147 6.25 -24.11 -12.42
CA ALA A 147 6.85 -24.20 -11.10
C ALA A 147 6.02 -25.10 -10.17
N ASP A 148 6.71 -25.93 -9.39
CA ASP A 148 6.06 -26.80 -8.40
C ASP A 148 5.67 -25.98 -7.15
N ASP A 149 4.36 -25.81 -6.95
CA ASP A 149 3.76 -25.09 -5.82
C ASP A 149 4.25 -25.62 -4.45
N GLU A 150 4.50 -26.93 -4.32
CA GLU A 150 5.01 -27.54 -3.09
C GLU A 150 6.50 -27.26 -2.89
N GLU A 151 7.29 -27.27 -3.97
CA GLU A 151 8.70 -26.90 -3.91
C GLU A 151 8.86 -25.44 -3.48
N ILE A 152 8.04 -24.51 -4.01
CA ILE A 152 8.05 -23.09 -3.63
C ILE A 152 7.79 -22.93 -2.13
N LYS A 153 6.76 -23.60 -1.59
CA LYS A 153 6.43 -23.53 -0.15
C LYS A 153 7.54 -24.12 0.72
N GLN A 154 8.15 -25.24 0.30
CA GLN A 154 9.25 -25.87 1.01
C GLN A 154 10.50 -24.99 1.02
N ASN A 155 10.83 -24.37 -0.12
CA ASN A 155 11.93 -23.41 -0.25
C ASN A 155 11.72 -22.20 0.66
N PHE A 156 10.51 -21.64 0.71
CA PHE A 156 10.18 -20.54 1.62
C PHE A 156 10.28 -20.95 3.10
N SER A 157 9.77 -22.14 3.45
CA SER A 157 9.77 -22.65 4.83
C SER A 157 11.18 -22.98 5.33
N SER A 158 12.02 -23.56 4.46
CA SER A 158 13.40 -23.92 4.77
C SER A 158 14.34 -22.71 4.83
N ALA A 159 14.08 -21.66 4.04
CA ALA A 159 14.78 -20.38 4.11
C ALA A 159 14.61 -19.67 5.48
N GLY A 160 13.58 -20.05 6.26
CA GLY A 160 13.21 -19.41 7.53
C GLY A 160 14.10 -19.68 8.75
N ARG A 161 15.18 -20.46 8.67
CA ARG A 161 15.99 -20.78 9.87
C ARG A 161 17.41 -20.18 9.94
N LYS A 162 18.10 -19.88 8.83
CA LYS A 162 19.51 -19.39 8.90
C LYS A 162 19.96 -18.41 7.81
N THR A 163 19.11 -18.04 6.84
CA THR A 163 19.52 -17.21 5.69
C THR A 163 18.52 -16.08 5.45
N LYS A 164 18.99 -15.01 4.80
CA LYS A 164 18.31 -13.73 4.56
C LYS A 164 16.78 -13.86 4.45
N LYS A 165 16.05 -13.06 5.26
CA LYS A 165 14.60 -12.87 5.20
C LYS A 165 14.14 -12.96 3.72
N SER A 166 13.32 -13.97 3.42
CA SER A 166 12.69 -14.17 2.11
C SER A 166 12.19 -12.84 1.52
N SER A 167 12.32 -12.69 0.19
CA SER A 167 11.92 -11.43 -0.47
C SER A 167 10.44 -11.15 -0.23
N LYS A 168 10.06 -9.86 -0.26
CA LYS A 168 8.65 -9.49 -0.03
C LYS A 168 7.70 -10.13 -1.05
N VAL A 169 8.19 -10.40 -2.26
CA VAL A 169 7.45 -11.02 -3.36
C VAL A 169 7.19 -12.49 -3.06
N GLU A 170 8.21 -13.25 -2.64
CA GLU A 170 8.08 -14.68 -2.29
C GLU A 170 6.96 -14.94 -1.26
N ARG A 171 6.80 -14.06 -0.26
CA ARG A 171 5.68 -14.16 0.69
C ARG A 171 4.32 -14.07 -0.02
N HIS A 172 4.15 -13.12 -0.93
CA HIS A 172 2.88 -12.94 -1.65
C HIS A 172 2.63 -14.12 -2.59
N VAL A 173 3.68 -14.70 -3.18
CA VAL A 173 3.56 -15.92 -3.99
C VAL A 173 3.04 -17.09 -3.14
N VAL A 174 3.57 -17.30 -1.94
CA VAL A 174 3.06 -18.34 -1.03
C VAL A 174 1.60 -18.10 -0.65
N GLU A 175 1.23 -16.84 -0.38
CA GLU A 175 -0.17 -16.48 -0.09
C GLU A 175 -1.10 -16.76 -1.28
N LEU A 176 -0.67 -16.45 -2.52
CA LEU A 176 -1.40 -16.79 -3.74
C LEU A 176 -1.61 -18.29 -3.90
N ILE A 177 -0.58 -19.11 -3.65
CA ILE A 177 -0.69 -20.56 -3.75
C ILE A 177 -1.74 -21.09 -2.76
N HIS A 178 -1.76 -20.59 -1.52
CA HIS A 178 -2.81 -20.97 -0.57
C HIS A 178 -4.23 -20.58 -1.04
N ILE A 179 -4.38 -19.40 -1.65
CA ILE A 179 -5.67 -18.97 -2.23
C ILE A 179 -6.07 -19.87 -3.40
N LYS A 180 -5.14 -20.18 -4.30
CA LYS A 180 -5.32 -21.09 -5.45
C LYS A 180 -5.82 -22.46 -5.01
N GLU A 181 -5.14 -23.07 -4.05
CA GLU A 181 -5.52 -24.38 -3.48
C GLU A 181 -6.89 -24.34 -2.82
N ALA A 182 -7.21 -23.27 -2.10
CA ALA A 182 -8.52 -23.08 -1.49
C ALA A 182 -9.62 -22.96 -2.55
N CYS A 183 -9.40 -22.17 -3.61
CA CYS A 183 -10.32 -22.03 -4.74
C CYS A 183 -10.54 -23.40 -5.43
N LEU A 184 -9.47 -24.14 -5.75
CA LEU A 184 -9.55 -25.48 -6.36
C LEU A 184 -10.29 -26.49 -5.48
N LYS A 185 -10.02 -26.50 -4.17
CA LYS A 185 -10.71 -27.38 -3.21
C LYS A 185 -12.21 -27.08 -3.12
N LYS A 186 -12.62 -25.82 -3.28
CA LYS A 186 -14.03 -25.42 -3.26
C LYS A 186 -14.73 -25.77 -4.56
N LEU A 187 -14.09 -25.52 -5.70
CA LEU A 187 -14.62 -25.88 -7.02
C LEU A 187 -14.83 -27.41 -7.15
N GLY A 188 -13.84 -28.20 -6.70
CA GLY A 188 -13.93 -29.67 -6.67
C GLY A 188 -14.92 -30.24 -5.66
N ARG A 189 -15.43 -29.44 -4.71
CA ARG A 189 -16.50 -29.84 -3.77
C ARG A 189 -17.89 -29.41 -4.25
N GLY A 190 -17.99 -28.27 -4.94
CA GLY A 190 -19.26 -27.75 -5.46
C GLY A 190 -19.90 -28.63 -6.52
N GLN A 191 -19.14 -29.48 -7.21
CA GLN A 191 -19.67 -30.44 -8.20
C GLN A 191 -20.48 -31.61 -7.59
N LEU A 192 -20.52 -31.78 -6.26
CA LEU A 192 -21.24 -32.86 -5.58
C LEU A 192 -22.52 -32.42 -4.88
N ASP A 193 -22.80 -31.12 -4.84
CA ASP A 193 -23.92 -30.53 -4.09
C ASP A 193 -24.98 -29.84 -4.99
N GLU A 194 -25.01 -30.16 -6.29
CA GLU A 194 -26.10 -29.80 -7.23
C GLU A 194 -26.92 -31.01 -7.69
#